data_AF-A0A975N9V3-F1
#
_entry.id   AF-A0A975N9V3-F1
#
_cell.length_a   1.000
_cell.length_b   1.000
_cell.length_c   1.000
_cell.angle_alpha   90.00
_cell.angle_beta   90.00
_cell.angle_gamma   90.00
#
_symmetry.space_group_name_H-M   'P 1'
#
loop_
_entity.id
_entity.type
_entity.pdbx_description
1 polymer ?
#
loop_
_entity_poly.entity_id
_entity_poly.type
_entity_poly.pdbx_seq_one_letter_code
_entity_poly.pdbx_strand_id
1 'polypeptide(L)'
;MTLDTQSRRGLSGLYANVKPKAEVWKVLPAIHGFPAVASVTPSGGAPDRYCSISVGLLDTATVDVGLFLGESKIGKADPCVPAARAADAVVITLVRNAGQ
;
A
#
# COMPACT_ATOMS: atom_id res chain seq x y z
N MET A 1 3.77 3.78 -7.76
CA MET A 1 2.31 3.84 -7.58
C MET A 1 1.68 3.05 -8.70
N THR A 2 0.86 2.06 -8.38
CA THR A 2 0.15 1.23 -9.36
C THR A 2 -1.34 1.21 -9.01
N LEU A 3 -2.22 1.19 -10.01
CA LEU A 3 -3.66 1.03 -9.85
C LEU A 3 -4.07 -0.27 -10.57
N ASP A 4 -4.64 -1.23 -9.85
CA ASP A 4 -5.11 -2.49 -10.45
C ASP A 4 -6.64 -2.49 -10.59
N THR A 5 -7.13 -2.39 -11.82
CA THR A 5 -8.55 -2.56 -12.18
C THR A 5 -8.79 -3.79 -13.05
N GLN A 6 -7.73 -4.43 -13.54
CA GLN A 6 -7.84 -5.54 -14.50
C GLN A 6 -8.15 -6.87 -13.80
N SER A 7 -7.59 -7.10 -12.61
CA SER A 7 -7.89 -8.33 -11.86
C SER A 7 -9.36 -8.38 -11.40
N ARG A 8 -9.99 -7.21 -11.22
CA ARG A 8 -11.30 -7.00 -10.59
C ARG A 8 -11.44 -7.69 -9.23
N ARG A 9 -10.34 -7.91 -8.50
CA ARG A 9 -10.37 -8.51 -7.16
C ARG A 9 -10.16 -7.48 -6.06
N GLY A 10 -9.72 -6.26 -6.41
CA GLY A 10 -9.41 -5.22 -5.42
C GLY A 10 -8.49 -5.75 -4.31
N LEU A 11 -8.77 -5.35 -3.08
CA LEU A 11 -7.94 -5.72 -1.93
C LEU A 11 -7.98 -7.23 -1.62
N SER A 12 -9.06 -7.93 -1.99
CA SER A 12 -9.20 -9.37 -1.75
C SER A 12 -8.15 -10.20 -2.50
N GLY A 13 -7.72 -9.71 -3.67
CA GLY A 13 -6.63 -10.32 -4.44
C GLY A 13 -5.32 -10.34 -3.67
N LEU A 14 -5.02 -9.29 -2.91
CA LEU A 14 -3.81 -9.22 -2.09
C LEU A 14 -3.90 -10.14 -0.88
N TYR A 15 -5.05 -10.23 -0.23
CA TYR A 15 -5.26 -11.19 0.87
C TYR A 15 -5.05 -12.64 0.42
N ALA A 16 -5.47 -13.00 -0.78
CA ALA A 16 -5.30 -14.36 -1.30
C ALA A 16 -3.85 -14.65 -1.76
N ASN A 17 -3.16 -13.68 -2.36
CA ASN A 17 -1.92 -13.94 -3.09
C ASN A 17 -0.65 -13.34 -2.45
N VAL A 18 -0.78 -12.20 -1.77
CA VAL A 18 0.34 -11.46 -1.18
C VAL A 18 0.51 -11.83 0.29
N LYS A 19 -0.56 -11.80 1.08
CA LYS A 19 -0.54 -12.10 2.52
C LYS A 19 0.20 -13.40 2.87
N PRO A 20 0.01 -14.54 2.17
CA PRO A 20 0.67 -15.80 2.53
C PRO A 20 2.20 -15.77 2.32
N LYS A 21 2.72 -14.82 1.54
CA LYS A 21 4.13 -14.70 1.17
C LYS A 21 4.79 -13.46 1.81
N ALA A 22 4.04 -12.70 2.59
CA ALA A 22 4.48 -11.44 3.12
C ALA A 22 5.32 -11.65 4.40
N GLU A 23 6.48 -11.02 4.45
CA GLU A 23 7.31 -10.94 5.66
C GLU A 23 6.71 -9.95 6.66
N VAL A 24 6.07 -8.90 6.13
CA VAL A 24 5.27 -7.95 6.90
C VAL A 24 3.87 -7.93 6.33
N TRP A 25 2.87 -8.12 7.19
CA TRP A 25 1.47 -7.89 6.84
C TRP A 25 0.77 -7.19 8.01
N LYS A 26 0.34 -5.96 7.78
CA LYS A 26 -0.33 -5.15 8.81
C LYS A 26 -1.56 -4.49 8.26
N VAL A 27 -2.71 -4.74 8.88
CA VAL A 27 -3.93 -3.97 8.62
C VAL A 27 -3.74 -2.58 9.22
N LEU A 28 -4.00 -1.55 8.43
CA LEU A 28 -3.89 -0.15 8.84
C LEU A 28 -5.27 0.41 9.18
N PRO A 29 -5.34 1.52 9.94
CA PRO A 29 -6.54 2.33 9.97
C PRO A 29 -6.98 2.71 8.56
N ALA A 30 -8.30 2.83 8.35
CA ALA A 30 -8.83 3.21 7.05
C ALA A 30 -8.31 4.59 6.63
N ILE A 31 -7.87 4.70 5.37
CA ILE A 31 -7.41 5.95 4.77
C ILE A 31 -8.62 6.60 4.10
N HIS A 32 -9.10 7.71 4.64
CA HIS A 32 -10.32 8.38 4.17
C HIS A 32 -11.55 7.45 4.07
N GLY A 33 -11.66 6.47 4.97
CA GLY A 33 -12.73 5.47 4.96
C GLY A 33 -12.48 4.23 4.09
N PHE A 34 -11.38 4.20 3.33
CA PHE A 34 -11.00 3.06 2.51
C PHE A 34 -10.10 2.07 3.27
N PRO A 35 -10.32 0.75 3.17
CA PRO A 35 -9.50 -0.25 3.82
C PRO A 35 -8.06 -0.22 3.28
N ALA A 36 -7.09 -0.29 4.18
CA ALA A 36 -5.67 -0.24 3.83
C ALA A 36 -4.86 -1.33 4.53
N VAL A 37 -3.86 -1.85 3.84
CA VAL A 37 -2.89 -2.82 4.36
C VAL A 37 -1.47 -2.41 4.00
N ALA A 38 -0.55 -2.58 4.94
CA ALA A 38 0.88 -2.53 4.68
C ALA A 38 1.39 -3.95 4.43
N SER A 39 2.23 -4.10 3.41
CA SER A 39 2.88 -5.37 3.10
C SER A 39 4.32 -5.21 2.64
N VAL A 40 5.13 -6.20 2.98
CA VAL A 40 6.47 -6.42 2.42
C VAL A 40 6.57 -7.87 2.01
N THR A 41 7.00 -8.12 0.78
CA THR A 41 7.30 -9.46 0.29
C THR A 41 8.79 -9.58 0.01
N PRO A 42 9.37 -10.79 0.06
CA PRO A 42 10.80 -10.99 -0.22
C PRO A 42 11.22 -10.41 -1.58
N SER A 43 10.33 -10.45 -2.58
CA SER A 43 10.56 -9.88 -3.91
C SER A 43 10.42 -8.35 -3.99
N GLY A 44 9.75 -7.72 -3.02
CA GLY A 44 9.51 -6.27 -2.99
C GLY A 44 10.66 -5.48 -2.38
N GLY A 45 11.45 -6.10 -1.49
CA GLY A 45 12.58 -5.48 -0.80
C GLY A 45 12.65 -5.91 0.65
N ALA A 46 13.69 -5.47 1.36
CA ALA A 46 13.86 -5.79 2.77
C ALA A 46 12.92 -4.96 3.66
N PRO A 47 12.34 -5.53 4.73
CA PRO A 47 11.41 -4.82 5.63
C PRO A 47 11.96 -3.57 6.31
N ASP A 48 13.28 -3.45 6.46
CA ASP A 48 13.97 -2.28 7.03
C ASP A 48 14.24 -1.16 6.01
N ARG A 49 13.89 -1.39 4.73
CA ARG A 49 14.17 -0.49 3.59
C ARG A 49 12.94 -0.14 2.80
N TYR A 50 11.98 -1.05 2.72
CA TYR A 50 10.84 -0.97 1.82
C TYR A 50 9.53 -1.22 2.56
N CYS A 51 8.49 -0.52 2.14
CA CYS A 51 7.12 -0.86 2.51
C CYS A 51 6.17 -0.54 1.36
N SER A 52 5.20 -1.43 1.14
CA SER A 52 4.08 -1.22 0.22
C SER A 52 2.79 -1.00 0.99
N ILE A 53 2.05 0.05 0.64
CA ILE A 53 0.70 0.31 1.16
C ILE A 53 -0.30 0.09 0.03
N SER A 54 -1.29 -0.75 0.30
CA SER A 54 -2.36 -1.06 -0.63
C SER A 54 -3.69 -0.59 -0.05
N VAL A 55 -4.42 0.23 -0.81
CA VAL A 55 -5.71 0.82 -0.41
C VAL A 55 -6.80 0.40 -1.38
N GLY A 56 -7.86 -0.23 -0.86
CA GLY A 56 -8.99 -0.68 -1.66
C GLY A 56 -9.96 0.47 -1.89
N LEU A 57 -9.97 1.03 -3.10
CA LEU A 57 -10.88 2.13 -3.45
C LEU A 57 -12.26 1.62 -3.86
N LEU A 58 -12.32 0.45 -4.50
CA LEU A 58 -13.53 -0.24 -4.91
C LEU A 58 -13.34 -1.74 -4.67
N ASP A 59 -14.42 -2.52 -4.70
CA ASP A 59 -14.36 -3.98 -4.64
C ASP A 59 -13.42 -4.58 -5.71
N THR A 60 -13.27 -3.87 -6.83
CA THR A 60 -12.48 -4.28 -7.98
C THR A 60 -11.20 -3.48 -8.19
N ALA A 61 -10.92 -2.47 -7.35
CA ALA A 61 -9.81 -1.53 -7.58
C ALA A 61 -8.98 -1.25 -6.32
N THR A 62 -7.65 -1.36 -6.47
CA THR A 62 -6.67 -1.08 -5.41
C THR A 62 -5.63 -0.08 -5.89
N VAL A 63 -5.23 0.84 -5.03
CA VAL A 63 -4.05 1.69 -5.21
C VAL A 63 -2.91 1.15 -4.38
N ASP A 64 -1.76 0.93 -5.01
CA ASP A 64 -0.54 0.44 -4.39
C ASP A 64 0.56 1.51 -4.39
N VAL A 65 1.10 1.81 -3.22
CA VAL A 65 2.18 2.77 -3.00
C VAL A 65 3.34 2.07 -2.31
N GLY A 66 4.35 1.73 -3.09
CA GLY A 66 5.65 1.25 -2.61
C GLY A 66 6.62 2.40 -2.40
N LEU A 67 7.34 2.40 -1.28
CA LEU A 67 8.37 3.38 -0.97
C LEU A 67 9.64 2.70 -0.47
N PHE A 68 10.78 3.14 -1.00
CA PHE A 68 12.10 2.81 -0.49
C PHE A 68 12.64 3.97 0.34
N LEU A 69 13.21 3.66 1.50
CA LEU A 69 13.97 4.64 2.26
C LEU A 69 15.28 4.98 1.53
N GLY A 70 15.69 6.24 1.65
CA GLY A 70 17.06 6.62 1.32
C GLY A 70 18.06 5.93 2.25
N GLU A 71 19.27 5.68 1.77
CA GLU A 71 20.29 4.88 2.47
C GLU A 71 20.55 5.34 3.92
N SER A 72 20.55 6.65 4.15
CA SER A 72 20.80 7.24 5.47
C SER A 72 19.73 6.94 6.52
N LYS A 73 18.55 6.42 6.11
CA LYS A 73 17.39 6.13 6.96
C LYS A 73 17.15 4.63 7.17
N ILE A 74 17.84 3.77 6.43
CA ILE A 74 17.74 2.31 6.57
C ILE A 74 18.09 1.89 8.00
N GLY A 75 17.24 1.05 8.59
CA GLY A 75 17.39 0.57 9.98
C GLY A 75 17.15 1.63 11.08
N LYS A 76 16.84 2.88 10.70
CA LYS A 76 16.62 4.01 11.64
C LYS A 76 15.19 4.54 11.59
N ALA A 77 14.44 4.23 10.54
CA ALA A 77 13.07 4.65 10.36
C ALA A 77 12.22 3.48 9.87
N ASP A 78 10.95 3.48 10.23
CA ASP A 78 9.97 2.55 9.67
C ASP A 78 9.58 3.02 8.26
N PRO A 79 9.84 2.24 7.19
CA PRO A 79 9.45 2.59 5.82
C PRO A 79 7.93 2.72 5.63
N CYS A 80 7.12 2.05 6.44
CA CYS A 80 5.66 2.08 6.31
C CYS A 80 5.05 3.42 6.73
N VAL A 81 5.71 4.19 7.60
CA VAL A 81 5.21 5.51 8.02
C VAL A 81 5.17 6.51 6.87
N PRO A 82 6.27 6.80 6.14
CA PRO A 82 6.21 7.67 4.98
C PRO A 82 5.40 7.07 3.83
N ALA A 83 5.40 5.74 3.66
CA ALA A 83 4.58 5.08 2.64
C ALA A 83 3.08 5.29 2.88
N ALA A 84 2.61 5.22 4.13
CA ALA A 84 1.22 5.48 4.48
C ALA A 84 0.81 6.94 4.24
N ARG A 85 1.70 7.91 4.50
CA ARG A 85 1.45 9.32 4.18
C ARG A 85 1.37 9.57 2.67
N ALA A 86 2.20 8.89 1.90
CA ALA A 86 2.15 8.97 0.44
C ALA A 86 0.84 8.35 -0.09
N ALA A 87 0.40 7.22 0.47
CA ALA A 87 -0.89 6.61 0.13
C ALA A 87 -2.07 7.54 0.46
N ASP A 88 -2.06 8.19 1.63
CA ASP A 88 -3.06 9.19 2.03
C ASP A 88 -3.16 10.32 0.99
N ALA A 89 -2.02 10.94 0.64
CA ALA A 89 -1.95 12.00 -0.37
C ALA A 89 -2.47 11.55 -1.75
N VAL A 90 -2.17 10.32 -2.17
CA VAL A 90 -2.67 9.77 -3.43
C VAL A 90 -4.18 9.57 -3.39
N VAL A 91 -4.69 8.93 -2.33
CA VAL A 91 -6.12 8.62 -2.17
C VAL A 91 -6.94 9.90 -2.13
N ILE A 92 -6.51 10.91 -1.36
CA ILE A 92 -7.26 12.17 -1.28
C ILE A 92 -7.31 12.90 -2.63
N THR A 93 -6.22 12.87 -3.41
CA THR A 93 -6.21 13.44 -4.76
C THR A 93 -7.15 12.70 -5.70
N LEU A 94 -7.16 11.36 -5.68
CA LEU A 94 -8.05 10.56 -6.52
C LEU A 94 -9.52 10.80 -6.16
N VAL A 95 -9.86 10.78 -4.87
CA VAL A 95 -11.23 10.98 -4.39
C VAL A 95 -11.74 12.38 -4.74
N ARG A 96 -10.89 13.41 -4.61
CA ARG A 96 -11.26 14.79 -4.97
C ARG A 96 -11.54 14.94 -6.47
N ASN A 97 -10.79 14.26 -7.32
CA ASN A 97 -10.92 14.38 -8.78
C ASN A 97 -11.99 13.45 -9.38
N ALA A 98 -12.37 12.37 -8.68
CA ALA A 98 -13.39 11.44 -9.16
C ALA A 98 -14.83 12.02 -9.17
N GLY A 99 -15.03 13.21 -8.59
CA GLY A 99 -16.29 13.96 -8.62
C GLY A 99 -16.37 15.04 -9.71
N GLN A 100 -15.41 15.10 -10.64
CA GLN A 100 -15.40 15.98 -11.83
C GLN A 100 -15.57 15.15 -13.10
#